data_AF-A0A2V9APR8-F1
#
_entry.id   AF-A0A2V9APR8-F1
#
_cell.length_a   1.000
_cell.length_b   1.000
_cell.length_c   1.000
_cell.angle_alpha   90.00
_cell.angle_beta   90.00
_cell.angle_gamma   90.00
#
_symmetry.space_group_name_H-M   'P 1'
#
loop_
_entity.id
_entity.type
_entity.pdbx_description
1 polymer ?
#
loop_
_entity_poly.entity_id
_entity_poly.type
_entity_poly.pdbx_seq_one_letter_code
_entity_poly.pdbx_strand_id
1 'polypeptide(L)'
;MPPKYILRSVLMKNLHRSFFGALACLMFVTVLWSMPPATDNPQPVATAQTPASQLSVSGKITAVAKDSFTLAVAGGQVSSGQQFAQEAPNAKSMTFHIDKNTTIEGKLKVNANADVTYREDNGKNTAISVHVTA
;
A
#
# COMPACT_ATOMS: atom_id res chain seq x y z
N MET A 1 31.17 -55.81 3.29
CA MET A 1 32.20 -55.27 2.37
C MET A 1 31.63 -55.36 0.97
N PRO A 2 31.67 -54.34 0.07
CA PRO A 2 32.58 -53.18 -0.07
C PRO A 2 31.82 -51.82 0.08
N PRO A 3 32.27 -50.66 -0.46
CA PRO A 3 33.12 -49.69 0.25
C PRO A 3 32.46 -48.31 0.54
N LYS A 4 33.07 -47.63 1.53
CA LYS A 4 32.93 -46.20 1.86
C LYS A 4 33.55 -45.33 0.76
N TYR A 5 32.84 -44.28 0.33
CA TYR A 5 33.47 -43.04 -0.13
C TYR A 5 32.70 -41.81 0.37
N ILE A 6 33.34 -41.12 1.31
CA ILE A 6 33.01 -39.80 1.83
C ILE A 6 33.52 -38.80 0.79
N LEU A 7 32.65 -38.00 0.16
CA LEU A 7 33.06 -36.90 -0.69
C LEU A 7 32.94 -35.57 0.06
N ARG A 8 34.09 -35.22 0.65
CA ARG A 8 34.69 -33.89 0.79
C ARG A 8 33.78 -32.65 0.68
N SER A 9 33.71 -31.95 1.81
CA SER A 9 33.48 -30.51 1.94
C SER A 9 34.33 -29.68 0.96
N VAL A 10 33.70 -28.76 0.22
CA VAL A 10 34.36 -27.55 -0.28
C VAL A 10 33.88 -26.38 0.57
N LEU A 11 34.78 -26.01 1.47
CA LEU A 11 34.83 -24.77 2.24
C LEU A 11 35.32 -23.63 1.33
N MET A 12 34.97 -22.40 1.73
CA MET A 12 35.54 -21.09 1.38
C MET A 12 34.78 -20.33 0.28
N LYS A 13 34.62 -18.99 0.33
CA LYS A 13 34.96 -17.95 1.30
C LYS A 13 34.26 -16.67 0.81
N ASN A 14 34.01 -15.80 1.78
CA ASN A 14 33.45 -14.46 1.70
C ASN A 14 34.04 -13.52 0.62
N LEU A 15 33.28 -12.46 0.36
CA LEU A 15 33.75 -11.06 0.22
C LEU A 15 34.33 -10.63 -1.13
N HIS A 16 33.47 -10.07 -2.00
CA HIS A 16 33.89 -9.08 -2.98
C HIS A 16 33.11 -7.76 -2.81
N ARG A 17 33.58 -7.06 -1.78
CA ARG A 17 33.60 -5.60 -1.64
C ARG A 17 34.17 -4.99 -2.93
N SER A 18 33.30 -4.64 -3.87
CA SER A 18 33.70 -3.91 -5.08
C SER A 18 33.82 -2.43 -4.74
N PHE A 19 35.03 -2.02 -4.35
CA PHE A 19 35.42 -0.64 -4.10
C PHE A 19 35.93 0.00 -5.40
N PHE A 20 35.48 1.24 -5.65
CA PHE A 20 36.26 2.32 -6.25
C PHE A 20 36.84 2.10 -7.66
N GLY A 21 36.18 2.67 -8.67
CA GLY A 21 36.76 2.87 -9.99
C GLY A 21 36.09 4.02 -10.74
N ALA A 22 36.85 5.10 -10.92
CA ALA A 22 36.61 6.23 -11.82
C ALA A 22 35.54 7.27 -11.42
N LEU A 23 35.94 8.08 -10.44
CA LEU A 23 35.70 9.52 -10.41
C LEU A 23 36.13 10.17 -11.75
N ALA A 24 35.24 10.85 -12.49
CA ALA A 24 35.56 12.05 -13.29
C ALA A 24 34.34 12.67 -14.00
N CYS A 25 33.96 13.86 -13.52
CA CYS A 25 33.68 15.10 -14.28
C CYS A 25 32.55 15.08 -15.36
N LEU A 26 31.66 16.06 -15.49
CA LEU A 26 31.81 17.50 -15.28
C LEU A 26 30.42 18.15 -15.26
N MET A 27 30.32 19.21 -14.46
CA MET A 27 29.19 20.08 -14.12
C MET A 27 28.47 20.75 -15.32
N PHE A 28 27.22 21.19 -15.12
CA PHE A 28 26.93 22.63 -15.18
C PHE A 28 25.74 23.04 -14.29
N VAL A 29 26.03 24.01 -13.43
CA VAL A 29 25.21 24.77 -12.47
C VAL A 29 24.52 25.89 -13.28
N THR A 30 23.28 26.35 -13.08
CA THR A 30 22.64 27.19 -12.04
C THR A 30 21.23 27.48 -12.62
N VAL A 31 20.17 27.73 -11.85
CA VAL A 31 19.87 29.04 -11.25
C VAL A 31 18.76 28.87 -10.22
N LEU A 32 18.98 29.47 -9.06
CA LEU A 32 18.04 29.64 -7.97
C LEU A 32 16.75 30.35 -8.44
N TRP A 33 15.60 29.96 -7.89
CA TRP A 33 14.72 30.98 -7.31
C TRP A 33 13.84 30.46 -6.17
N SER A 34 14.08 31.07 -5.01
CA SER A 34 13.18 31.41 -3.91
C SER A 34 12.35 30.32 -3.22
N MET A 35 12.81 29.96 -2.02
CA MET A 35 11.96 29.57 -0.89
C MET A 35 11.00 30.71 -0.49
N PRO A 36 9.86 30.35 0.09
CA PRO A 36 9.49 30.82 1.43
C PRO A 36 9.63 29.65 2.44
N PRO A 37 9.98 29.93 3.71
CA PRO A 37 10.21 28.88 4.69
C PRO A 37 8.88 28.49 5.35
N ALA A 38 8.61 27.19 5.49
CA ALA A 38 7.90 26.64 6.63
C ALA A 38 7.77 25.12 6.52
N THR A 39 8.47 24.45 7.44
CA THR A 39 7.94 23.33 8.23
C THR A 39 7.78 21.96 7.56
N ASP A 40 8.77 21.12 7.87
CA ASP A 40 8.67 19.72 8.31
C ASP A 40 8.09 18.62 7.37
N ASN A 41 8.84 17.52 7.35
CA ASN A 41 8.49 16.15 6.98
C ASN A 41 8.77 15.70 5.51
N PRO A 42 9.77 14.82 5.26
CA PRO A 42 10.00 14.23 3.95
C PRO A 42 8.95 13.15 3.67
N GLN A 43 7.87 13.51 2.96
CA GLN A 43 6.92 12.53 2.44
C GLN A 43 7.42 11.99 1.09
N PRO A 44 7.43 10.66 0.86
CA PRO A 44 7.88 10.10 -0.41
C PRO A 44 6.94 10.52 -1.54
N VAL A 45 7.53 10.91 -2.67
CA VAL A 45 6.84 11.22 -3.93
C VAL A 45 6.07 9.99 -4.40
N ALA A 46 4.75 10.01 -4.19
CA ALA A 46 3.84 9.06 -4.82
C ALA A 46 3.88 9.29 -6.34
N THR A 47 4.32 8.29 -7.09
CA THR A 47 4.30 8.29 -8.55
C THR A 47 2.84 8.37 -9.00
N ALA A 48 2.42 9.52 -9.53
CA ALA A 48 1.07 9.73 -10.02
C ALA A 48 0.83 8.88 -11.29
N GLN A 49 0.37 7.64 -11.09
CA GLN A 49 -0.28 6.86 -12.13
C GLN A 49 -1.66 7.48 -12.38
N THR A 50 -1.99 7.69 -13.66
CA THR A 50 -3.26 8.23 -14.19
C THR A 50 -4.47 7.83 -13.32
N PRO A 51 -5.34 8.77 -12.92
CA PRO A 51 -6.41 8.47 -11.97
C PRO A 51 -7.49 7.64 -12.67
N ALA A 52 -7.38 6.31 -12.61
CA ALA A 52 -8.58 5.49 -12.48
C ALA A 52 -9.32 6.04 -11.26
N SER A 53 -10.60 6.37 -11.39
CA SER A 53 -11.38 7.04 -10.35
C SER A 53 -11.19 6.37 -8.98
N GLN A 54 -10.32 6.94 -8.16
CA GLN A 54 -10.00 6.41 -6.84
C GLN A 54 -11.13 6.80 -5.91
N LEU A 55 -11.73 5.81 -5.27
CA LEU A 55 -12.81 5.98 -4.32
C LEU A 55 -12.25 5.75 -2.92
N SER A 56 -12.87 6.36 -1.91
CA SER A 56 -12.50 6.15 -0.51
C SER A 56 -13.73 5.89 0.33
N VAL A 57 -13.62 4.92 1.24
CA VAL A 57 -14.63 4.66 2.27
C VAL A 57 -13.95 4.33 3.58
N SER A 58 -14.61 4.67 4.67
CA SER A 58 -14.20 4.30 6.01
C SER A 58 -15.26 3.40 6.62
N GLY A 59 -14.83 2.48 7.48
CA GLY A 59 -15.77 1.57 8.12
C GLY A 59 -15.11 0.60 9.07
N LYS A 60 -15.94 -0.21 9.69
CA LYS A 60 -15.51 -1.23 10.64
C LYS A 60 -15.29 -2.55 9.91
N ILE A 61 -14.14 -3.18 10.09
CA ILE A 61 -13.83 -4.48 9.49
C ILE A 61 -14.72 -5.56 10.15
N THR A 62 -15.53 -6.26 9.35
CA THR A 62 -16.42 -7.33 9.80
C THR A 62 -15.89 -8.72 9.48
N ALA A 63 -15.07 -8.85 8.43
CA ALA A 63 -14.44 -10.11 8.03
C ALA A 63 -13.05 -9.86 7.43
N VAL A 64 -12.13 -10.80 7.65
CA VAL A 64 -10.80 -10.82 7.05
C VAL A 64 -10.54 -12.21 6.49
N ALA A 65 -10.21 -12.27 5.20
CA ALA A 65 -9.73 -13.45 4.51
C ALA A 65 -8.29 -13.23 4.05
N LYS A 66 -7.71 -14.24 3.38
CA LYS A 66 -6.31 -14.19 2.94
C LYS A 66 -6.05 -13.03 1.95
N ASP A 67 -6.93 -12.88 0.97
CA ASP A 67 -6.76 -11.94 -0.16
C ASP A 67 -7.93 -10.93 -0.25
N SER A 68 -8.73 -10.81 0.81
CA SER A 68 -9.86 -9.88 0.87
C SER A 68 -10.30 -9.56 2.29
N PHE A 69 -11.05 -8.49 2.45
CA PHE A 69 -11.65 -8.10 3.72
C PHE A 69 -12.97 -7.36 3.49
N THR A 70 -13.85 -7.34 4.49
CA THR A 70 -15.18 -6.70 4.40
C THR A 70 -15.31 -5.60 5.44
N LEU A 71 -15.79 -4.44 5.02
CA LEU A 71 -16.15 -3.31 5.88
C LEU A 71 -17.66 -3.18 5.99
N ALA A 72 -18.13 -2.90 7.20
CA ALA A 72 -19.42 -2.25 7.41
C ALA A 72 -19.23 -0.73 7.30
N VAL A 73 -19.81 -0.14 6.26
CA VAL A 73 -19.80 1.30 6.00
C VAL A 73 -21.11 1.89 6.54
N ALA A 74 -21.00 2.94 7.36
CA ALA A 74 -22.19 3.67 7.80
C ALA A 74 -22.81 4.37 6.59
N GLY A 75 -24.11 4.16 6.34
CA GLY A 75 -24.83 4.78 5.24
C GLY A 75 -24.70 6.30 5.33
N GLY A 76 -23.87 6.89 4.47
CA GLY A 76 -23.53 8.32 4.49
C GLY A 76 -22.07 8.65 4.15
N GLN A 77 -21.15 7.67 4.18
CA GLN A 77 -19.71 7.91 3.96
C GLN A 77 -19.16 7.50 2.59
N VAL A 78 -20.02 7.17 1.62
CA VAL A 78 -19.57 7.01 0.23
C VAL A 78 -19.60 8.40 -0.41
N SER A 79 -18.44 9.00 -0.60
CA SER A 79 -18.27 10.31 -1.25
C SER A 79 -18.54 10.21 -2.77
N SER A 80 -19.77 9.89 -3.14
CA SER A 80 -20.34 10.08 -4.46
C SER A 80 -21.59 10.93 -4.24
N GLY A 81 -21.51 12.21 -4.58
CA GLY A 81 -22.63 13.14 -4.47
C GLY A 81 -23.87 12.57 -5.14
N GLN A 82 -25.06 12.87 -4.59
CA GLN A 82 -26.39 12.30 -4.89
C GLN A 82 -26.63 11.00 -4.06
N GLN A 83 -27.56 10.90 -3.12
CA GLN A 83 -28.95 11.36 -3.12
C GLN A 83 -29.56 11.19 -1.70
N PHE A 84 -30.38 12.15 -1.24
CA PHE A 84 -31.23 12.01 -0.05
C PHE A 84 -32.46 11.13 -0.36
N ALA A 85 -32.63 10.00 0.33
CA ALA A 85 -33.93 9.40 0.72
C ALA A 85 -33.71 8.13 1.57
N GLN A 86 -33.88 8.29 2.88
CA GLN A 86 -34.54 7.37 3.84
C GLN A 86 -34.66 5.87 3.53
N GLU A 87 -33.88 5.02 4.21
CA GLU A 87 -34.32 3.68 4.69
C GLU A 87 -33.34 3.08 5.72
N ALA A 88 -33.55 3.31 7.03
CA ALA A 88 -32.81 2.73 8.18
C ALA A 88 -31.25 2.88 8.16
N PRO A 89 -30.52 2.73 9.28
CA PRO A 89 -29.06 2.66 9.23
C PRO A 89 -28.66 1.25 8.77
N ASN A 90 -29.03 0.88 7.54
CA ASN A 90 -28.63 -0.41 6.97
C ASN A 90 -27.15 -0.27 6.62
N ALA A 91 -26.27 -0.69 7.53
CA ALA A 91 -24.83 -0.63 7.35
C ALA A 91 -24.49 -1.37 6.04
N LYS A 92 -24.04 -0.62 5.04
CA LYS A 92 -23.71 -1.18 3.73
C LYS A 92 -22.40 -1.95 3.89
N SER A 93 -22.45 -3.26 3.70
CA SER A 93 -21.24 -4.07 3.72
C SER A 93 -20.55 -4.03 2.36
N MET A 94 -19.23 -3.80 2.34
CA MET A 94 -18.42 -3.76 1.12
C MET A 94 -17.20 -4.67 1.27
N THR A 95 -16.96 -5.53 0.30
CA THR A 95 -15.80 -6.42 0.26
C THR A 95 -14.75 -5.85 -0.69
N PHE A 96 -13.51 -5.81 -0.21
CA PHE A 96 -12.34 -5.31 -0.92
C PHE A 96 -11.37 -6.47 -1.16
N HIS A 97 -10.86 -6.56 -2.38
CA HIS A 97 -9.81 -7.51 -2.76
C HIS A 97 -8.45 -6.86 -2.57
N ILE A 98 -7.51 -7.62 -2.03
CA ILE A 98 -6.13 -7.23 -1.85
C ILE A 98 -5.34 -7.78 -3.04
N ASP A 99 -4.57 -6.93 -3.68
CA ASP A 99 -3.63 -7.32 -4.73
C ASP A 99 -2.18 -7.01 -4.32
N LYS A 100 -1.24 -7.33 -5.22
CA LYS A 100 0.19 -7.07 -4.99
C LYS A 100 0.57 -5.58 -4.88
N ASN A 101 -0.33 -4.67 -5.27
CA ASN A 101 -0.10 -3.22 -5.25
C ASN A 101 -0.84 -2.56 -4.08
N THR A 102 -1.55 -3.34 -3.26
CA THR A 102 -2.28 -2.82 -2.11
C THR A 102 -1.31 -2.53 -0.97
N THR A 103 -1.29 -1.28 -0.49
CA THR A 103 -0.54 -0.90 0.70
C THR A 103 -1.43 -1.05 1.93
N ILE A 104 -0.98 -1.78 2.95
CA ILE A 104 -1.73 -1.96 4.20
C ILE A 104 -0.90 -1.40 5.35
N GLU A 105 -1.44 -0.38 6.00
CA GLU A 105 -0.89 0.23 7.20
C GLU A 105 -1.68 -0.26 8.42
N GLY A 106 -0.99 -0.97 9.31
CA GLY A 106 -1.59 -1.62 10.46
C GLY A 106 -2.05 -3.06 10.16
N LYS A 107 -2.75 -3.67 11.13
CA LYS A 107 -3.15 -5.08 11.06
C LYS A 107 -4.65 -5.19 10.81
N LEU A 108 -5.04 -5.80 9.69
CA LEU A 108 -6.43 -6.15 9.44
C LEU A 108 -6.95 -7.08 10.53
N LYS A 109 -7.95 -6.61 11.29
CA LYS A 109 -8.57 -7.35 12.38
C LYS A 109 -10.05 -7.04 12.41
N VAL A 110 -10.87 -8.07 12.60
CA VAL A 110 -12.31 -7.90 12.84
C VAL A 110 -12.53 -6.98 14.04
N ASN A 111 -13.47 -6.07 13.90
CA ASN A 111 -13.80 -4.96 14.80
C ASN A 111 -12.85 -3.76 14.81
N ALA A 112 -11.75 -3.76 14.04
CA ALA A 112 -10.97 -2.54 13.85
C ALA A 112 -11.65 -1.60 12.85
N ASN A 113 -11.40 -0.30 12.97
CA ASN A 113 -11.79 0.67 11.96
C ASN A 113 -10.72 0.73 10.87
N ALA A 114 -11.12 1.02 9.65
CA ALA A 114 -10.19 1.19 8.55
C ALA A 114 -10.69 2.24 7.56
N ASP A 115 -9.75 3.02 7.05
CA ASP A 115 -9.91 3.90 5.91
C ASP A 115 -9.34 3.19 4.68
N VAL A 116 -10.15 3.05 3.63
CA VAL A 116 -9.78 2.29 2.44
C VAL A 116 -9.91 3.18 1.22
N THR A 117 -8.81 3.39 0.51
CA THR A 117 -8.83 3.87 -0.86
C THR A 117 -8.83 2.69 -1.80
N TYR A 118 -9.72 2.67 -2.78
CA TYR A 118 -9.89 1.55 -3.70
C TYR A 118 -10.21 2.04 -5.10
N ARG A 119 -10.12 1.12 -6.06
CA ARG A 119 -10.64 1.27 -7.42
C ARG A 119 -11.73 0.24 -7.65
N GLU A 120 -12.74 0.63 -8.39
CA GLU A 120 -13.75 -0.31 -8.89
C GLU A 120 -13.37 -0.75 -10.30
N ASP A 121 -13.06 -2.05 -10.45
CA ASP A 121 -12.74 -2.66 -11.73
C ASP A 121 -13.85 -3.67 -12.06
N ASN A 122 -14.76 -3.34 -12.99
CA ASN A 122 -15.88 -4.22 -13.40
C ASN A 122 -16.75 -4.69 -12.22
N GLY A 123 -17.11 -3.78 -11.30
CA GLY A 123 -17.90 -4.10 -10.11
C GLY A 123 -17.13 -4.83 -9.00
N LYS A 124 -15.81 -5.01 -9.16
CA LYS A 124 -14.93 -5.53 -8.12
C LYS A 124 -14.17 -4.39 -7.45
N ASN A 125 -14.35 -4.24 -6.15
CA ASN A 125 -13.55 -3.29 -5.37
C ASN A 125 -12.17 -3.88 -5.10
N THR A 126 -11.13 -3.27 -5.64
CA THR A 126 -9.73 -3.63 -5.37
C THR A 126 -9.09 -2.53 -4.54
N ALA A 127 -8.57 -2.87 -3.36
CA ALA A 127 -7.92 -1.93 -2.48
C ALA A 127 -6.64 -1.36 -3.13
N ILE A 128 -6.36 -0.10 -2.84
CA ILE A 128 -5.14 0.61 -3.22
C ILE A 128 -4.34 0.89 -1.94
N SER A 129 -4.99 1.48 -0.93
CA SER A 129 -4.43 1.66 0.40
C SER A 129 -5.47 1.33 1.47
N VAL A 130 -4.99 0.77 2.58
CA VAL A 130 -5.80 0.48 3.76
C VAL A 130 -5.06 0.99 4.98
N HIS A 131 -5.68 1.91 5.71
CA HIS A 131 -5.14 2.44 6.96
C HIS A 131 -6.04 2.00 8.11
N VAL A 132 -5.53 1.12 8.97
CA VAL A 132 -6.28 0.57 10.10
C VAL A 132 -6.14 1.47 11.32
N THR A 133 -7.26 2.04 11.78
CA THR A 133 -7.36 2.85 12.99
C THR A 133 -7.91 1.99 14.13
N ALA A 134 -7.17 1.98 15.26
CA ALA A 134 -7.45 1.12 16.42
C ALA A 134 -8.67 1.56 17.22
#